data_AF-A0A956IF96-F1
#
_entry.id   AF-A0A956IF96-F1
#
_cell.length_a   1.000
_cell.length_b   1.000
_cell.length_c   1.000
_cell.angle_alpha   90.00
_cell.angle_beta   90.00
_cell.angle_gamma   90.00
#
_symmetry.space_group_name_H-M   'P 1'
#
loop_
_entity.id
_entity.type
_entity.pdbx_description
1 polymer ?
#
loop_
_entity_poly.entity_id
_entity_poly.type
_entity_poly.pdbx_seq_one_letter_code
_entity_poly.pdbx_strand_id
1 'polypeptide(L)'
;MSDAEARRRRRMEEHLDELGDLAPPWEAYPDYERYTIGWRMGPGEGWLTMWWQFLEEVVPTMEARLAYLLRHPPAPESWADVVHEVLNPDDDLDGLEPEQREALRAHGLTASDASFPIWLRRQSGIDWPWRYAQRPEEAARYQTRRLWFWSRQVVLARAASVFSPPSLPRAWRVCEPALRRGEASVDLRRGLRSLAVMLAAGRVTPPWQLGLTLDDFHDSFDEDMGFVDAFRLWGMSAFDDRAHAERWLASAAPPRAWRAWWDAELPLD
;
A
#
# COMPACT_ATOMS: atom_id res chain seq x y z
N MET A 1 -17.82 20.21 -27.83
CA MET A 1 -17.58 19.12 -26.88
C MET A 1 -17.80 17.81 -27.60
N SER A 2 -16.78 16.96 -27.67
CA SER A 2 -16.90 15.63 -28.30
C SER A 2 -17.76 14.70 -27.43
N ASP A 3 -18.37 13.67 -28.04
CA ASP A 3 -19.11 12.64 -27.28
C ASP A 3 -18.22 11.96 -26.21
N ALA A 4 -16.91 11.90 -26.46
CA ALA A 4 -15.93 11.36 -25.52
C ALA A 4 -15.73 12.27 -24.29
N GLU A 5 -15.66 13.59 -24.47
CA GLU A 5 -15.62 14.57 -23.37
C GLU A 5 -16.92 14.52 -22.55
N ALA A 6 -18.08 14.48 -23.21
CA ALA A 6 -19.37 14.40 -22.53
C ALA A 6 -19.52 13.12 -21.69
N ARG A 7 -19.03 11.98 -22.21
CA ARG A 7 -18.99 10.71 -21.46
C ARG A 7 -18.05 10.80 -20.25
N ARG A 8 -16.86 11.40 -20.41
CA ARG A 8 -15.90 11.56 -19.32
C ARG A 8 -16.44 12.46 -18.21
N ARG A 9 -17.04 13.60 -18.56
CA ARG A 9 -17.64 14.53 -17.59
C ARG A 9 -18.77 13.87 -16.79
N ARG A 10 -19.70 13.17 -17.45
CA ARG A 10 -20.76 12.41 -16.74
C ARG A 10 -20.19 11.41 -15.75
N ARG A 11 -19.15 10.67 -16.16
CA ARG A 11 -18.48 9.71 -15.28
C ARG A 11 -17.81 10.39 -14.08
N MET A 12 -17.23 11.58 -14.26
CA MET A 12 -16.66 12.37 -13.15
C MET A 12 -17.76 12.81 -12.18
N GLU A 13 -18.88 13.32 -12.69
CA GLU A 13 -20.05 13.74 -11.88
C GLU A 13 -20.62 12.61 -11.01
N GLU A 14 -20.58 11.36 -11.48
CA GLU A 14 -21.00 10.17 -10.71
C GLU A 14 -20.11 9.87 -9.49
N HIS A 15 -18.90 10.45 -9.44
CA HIS A 15 -17.90 10.18 -8.40
C HIS A 15 -17.61 11.38 -7.50
N LEU A 16 -18.23 12.54 -7.73
CA LEU A 16 -18.11 13.67 -6.85
C LEU A 16 -18.85 13.43 -5.53
N ASP A 17 -18.26 13.86 -4.42
CA ASP A 17 -18.90 13.82 -3.12
C ASP A 17 -19.87 15.00 -2.91
N GLU A 18 -20.42 15.12 -1.70
CA GLU A 18 -21.37 16.19 -1.34
C GLU A 18 -20.77 17.61 -1.44
N LEU A 19 -19.44 17.73 -1.39
CA LEU A 19 -18.71 18.99 -1.56
C LEU A 19 -18.36 19.26 -3.03
N GLY A 20 -18.68 18.33 -3.93
CA GLY A 20 -18.29 18.39 -5.33
C GLY A 20 -16.83 18.02 -5.55
N ASP A 21 -16.18 17.35 -4.59
CA ASP A 21 -14.79 16.93 -4.70
C ASP A 21 -14.68 15.48 -5.22
N LEU A 22 -13.62 15.22 -5.98
CA LEU A 22 -13.23 13.88 -6.36
C LEU A 22 -12.10 13.40 -5.45
N ALA A 23 -12.20 12.20 -4.89
CA ALA A 23 -11.14 11.65 -4.04
C ALA A 23 -9.79 11.54 -4.80
N PRO A 24 -8.67 12.00 -4.24
CA PRO A 24 -7.37 11.86 -4.88
C PRO A 24 -6.96 10.37 -5.00
N PRO A 25 -5.98 10.04 -5.85
CA PRO A 25 -5.64 8.65 -6.17
C PRO A 25 -5.32 7.79 -4.95
N TRP A 26 -4.56 8.34 -4.00
CA TRP A 26 -4.19 7.66 -2.76
C TRP A 26 -5.36 7.45 -1.79
N GLU A 27 -6.43 8.23 -1.90
CA GLU A 27 -7.66 8.03 -1.13
C GLU A 27 -8.59 7.02 -1.80
N ALA A 28 -8.69 7.07 -3.13
CA ALA A 28 -9.52 6.17 -3.92
C ALA A 28 -8.96 4.74 -3.97
N TYR A 29 -7.64 4.57 -4.01
CA TYR A 29 -6.94 3.29 -4.05
C TYR A 29 -5.75 3.25 -3.06
N PRO A 30 -6.00 3.30 -1.74
CA PRO A 30 -4.92 3.38 -0.74
C PRO A 30 -4.08 2.10 -0.67
N ASP A 31 -4.63 0.97 -1.10
CA ASP A 31 -3.96 -0.32 -1.19
C ASP A 31 -3.19 -0.50 -2.52
N TYR A 32 -3.19 0.48 -3.42
CA TYR A 32 -2.35 0.49 -4.61
C TYR A 32 -1.02 1.17 -4.30
N GLU A 33 0.08 0.44 -4.50
CA GLU A 33 1.41 1.04 -4.55
C GLU A 33 1.50 1.97 -5.75
N ARG A 34 2.24 3.07 -5.63
CA ARG A 34 2.31 4.11 -6.67
C ARG A 34 2.67 3.56 -8.06
N TYR A 35 3.54 2.56 -8.13
CA TYR A 35 3.99 1.97 -9.39
C TYR A 35 3.37 0.61 -9.70
N THR A 36 2.29 0.23 -9.00
CA THR A 36 1.61 -1.03 -9.30
C THR A 36 0.99 -1.03 -10.70
N ILE A 37 0.88 -2.22 -11.30
CA ILE A 37 0.24 -2.41 -12.61
C ILE A 37 -1.22 -1.94 -12.63
N GLY A 38 -1.88 -1.86 -11.47
CA GLY A 38 -3.24 -1.35 -11.32
C GLY A 38 -3.42 0.09 -11.80
N TRP A 39 -2.37 0.91 -11.81
CA TRP A 39 -2.38 2.28 -12.35
C TRP A 39 -2.23 2.35 -13.87
N ARG A 40 -1.75 1.28 -14.52
CA ARG A 40 -1.46 1.25 -15.97
C ARG A 40 -2.38 0.35 -16.77
N MET A 41 -2.97 -0.65 -16.13
CA MET A 41 -3.78 -1.69 -16.78
C MET A 41 -4.99 -2.07 -15.90
N GLY A 42 -5.39 -1.20 -14.99
CA GLY A 42 -6.44 -1.45 -14.01
C GLY A 42 -7.35 -0.26 -13.78
N PRO A 43 -8.25 -0.35 -12.79
CA PRO A 43 -9.18 0.74 -12.46
C PRO A 43 -8.48 2.07 -12.12
N GLY A 44 -7.24 2.01 -11.64
CA GLY A 44 -6.44 3.17 -11.28
C GLY A 44 -6.11 4.08 -12.45
N GLU A 45 -5.87 3.54 -13.65
CA GLU A 45 -5.56 4.34 -14.85
C GLU A 45 -6.71 5.30 -15.21
N GLY A 46 -7.92 4.74 -15.24
CA GLY A 46 -9.12 5.52 -15.51
C GLY A 46 -9.43 6.53 -14.40
N TRP A 47 -9.04 6.24 -13.15
CA TRP A 47 -9.18 7.18 -12.04
C TRP A 47 -8.18 8.33 -12.13
N LEU A 48 -6.90 8.06 -12.42
CA LEU A 48 -5.89 9.10 -12.61
C LEU A 48 -6.28 10.06 -13.73
N THR A 49 -6.75 9.52 -14.86
CA THR A 49 -7.20 10.35 -15.98
C THR A 49 -8.37 11.26 -15.58
N MET A 50 -9.34 10.71 -14.84
CA MET A 50 -10.49 11.48 -14.34
C MET A 50 -10.07 12.53 -13.32
N TRP A 51 -9.13 12.20 -12.44
CA TRP A 51 -8.63 13.09 -11.40
C TRP A 51 -7.84 14.27 -11.97
N TRP A 52 -6.95 14.04 -12.94
CA TRP A 52 -6.28 15.13 -13.63
C TRP A 52 -7.26 16.06 -14.36
N GLN A 53 -8.26 15.49 -15.03
CA GLN A 53 -9.32 16.29 -15.65
C GLN A 53 -10.12 17.11 -14.62
N PHE A 54 -10.42 16.54 -13.45
CA PHE A 54 -11.05 17.27 -12.35
C PHE A 54 -10.18 18.45 -11.89
N LEU A 55 -8.87 18.24 -11.75
CA LEU A 55 -7.93 19.29 -11.36
C LEU A 55 -7.86 20.44 -12.38
N GLU A 56 -7.93 20.12 -13.67
CA GLU A 56 -7.92 21.11 -14.76
C GLU A 56 -9.23 21.88 -14.88
N GLU A 57 -10.38 21.19 -14.80
CA GLU A 57 -11.68 21.78 -15.10
C GLU A 57 -12.36 22.43 -13.87
N VAL A 58 -12.16 21.86 -12.68
CA VAL A 58 -12.93 22.21 -11.46
C VAL A 58 -12.08 22.98 -10.45
N VAL A 59 -10.80 22.65 -10.32
CA VAL A 59 -9.87 23.33 -9.39
C VAL A 59 -8.63 23.90 -10.10
N PRO A 60 -8.80 24.83 -11.06
CA PRO A 60 -7.74 25.23 -11.98
C PRO A 60 -6.63 26.10 -11.34
N THR A 61 -6.91 26.77 -10.22
CA THR A 61 -5.97 27.73 -9.60
C THR A 61 -5.17 27.09 -8.48
N MET A 62 -3.93 27.56 -8.27
CA MET A 62 -3.08 27.16 -7.14
C MET A 62 -3.82 27.18 -5.79
N GLU A 63 -4.53 28.25 -5.46
CA GLU A 63 -5.23 28.34 -4.17
C GLU A 63 -6.34 27.28 -4.05
N ALA A 64 -7.09 27.03 -5.13
CA ALA A 64 -8.11 25.98 -5.18
C ALA A 64 -7.53 24.57 -5.05
N ARG A 65 -6.37 24.31 -5.69
CA ARG A 65 -5.67 23.02 -5.60
C ARG A 65 -5.13 22.77 -4.21
N LEU A 66 -4.51 23.78 -3.58
CA LEU A 66 -4.08 23.70 -2.19
C LEU A 66 -5.26 23.45 -1.25
N ALA A 67 -6.35 24.20 -1.42
CA ALA A 67 -7.56 24.01 -0.61
C ALA A 67 -8.17 22.63 -0.82
N TYR A 68 -8.17 22.11 -2.04
CA TYR A 68 -8.59 20.75 -2.37
C TYR A 68 -7.74 19.71 -1.63
N LEU A 69 -6.41 19.77 -1.78
CA LEU A 69 -5.51 18.85 -1.10
C LEU A 69 -5.66 18.86 0.43
N LEU A 70 -5.87 20.04 1.03
CA LEU A 70 -6.07 20.18 2.48
C LEU A 70 -7.43 19.66 2.99
N ARG A 71 -8.43 19.47 2.11
CA ARG A 71 -9.70 18.82 2.48
C ARG A 71 -9.60 17.30 2.50
N HIS A 72 -8.65 16.74 1.76
CA HIS A 72 -8.42 15.31 1.67
C HIS A 72 -7.35 14.83 2.66
N PRO A 73 -7.28 13.51 2.94
CA PRO A 73 -6.17 12.95 3.69
C PRO A 73 -4.83 13.24 2.98
N PRO A 74 -3.73 13.44 3.75
CA PRO A 74 -2.42 13.66 3.17
C PRO A 74 -2.02 12.49 2.27
N ALA A 75 -1.30 12.79 1.20
CA ALA A 75 -0.74 11.77 0.34
C ALA A 75 0.36 10.98 1.09
N PRO A 76 0.55 9.69 0.78
CA PRO A 76 1.77 8.98 1.17
C PRO A 76 3.00 9.73 0.64
N GLU A 77 4.13 9.70 1.35
CA GLU A 77 5.35 10.41 0.89
C GLU A 77 5.83 9.96 -0.50
N SER A 78 5.57 8.72 -0.89
CA SER A 78 5.85 8.23 -2.24
C SER A 78 5.08 8.98 -3.33
N TRP A 79 4.07 9.79 -3.00
CA TRP A 79 3.31 10.64 -3.91
C TRP A 79 3.67 12.13 -3.81
N ALA A 80 4.73 12.49 -3.08
CA ALA A 80 5.06 13.89 -2.81
C ALA A 80 5.30 14.72 -4.08
N ASP A 81 5.97 14.16 -5.08
CA ASP A 81 6.19 14.77 -6.40
C ASP A 81 4.88 15.01 -7.16
N VAL A 82 3.92 14.08 -7.11
CA VAL A 82 2.58 14.30 -7.69
C VAL A 82 1.86 15.43 -6.97
N VAL A 83 1.94 15.48 -5.63
CA VAL A 83 1.39 16.61 -4.86
C VAL A 83 2.04 17.93 -5.26
N HIS A 84 3.36 17.93 -5.49
CA HIS A 84 4.09 19.09 -5.98
C HIS A 84 3.65 19.50 -7.39
N GLU A 85 3.51 18.56 -8.33
CA GLU A 85 3.02 18.78 -9.69
C GLU A 85 1.60 19.36 -9.69
N VAL A 86 0.73 18.88 -8.79
CA VAL A 86 -0.60 19.48 -8.61
C VAL A 86 -0.48 20.95 -8.24
N LEU A 87 0.42 21.31 -7.33
CA LEU A 87 0.59 22.72 -6.95
C LEU A 87 1.29 23.52 -8.07
N ASN A 88 2.35 22.99 -8.66
CA ASN A 88 3.23 23.69 -9.61
C ASN A 88 3.22 22.97 -10.97
N PRO A 89 2.12 23.04 -11.75
CA PRO A 89 1.99 22.28 -13.00
C PRO A 89 2.97 22.70 -14.10
N ASP A 90 3.60 23.86 -13.97
CA ASP A 90 4.59 24.37 -14.92
C ASP A 90 6.04 23.99 -14.57
N ASP A 91 6.26 23.36 -13.40
CA ASP A 91 7.58 22.93 -12.95
C ASP A 91 7.90 21.54 -13.50
N ASP A 92 8.84 21.47 -14.45
CA ASP A 92 9.36 20.21 -15.01
C ASP A 92 10.55 19.75 -14.17
N LEU A 93 10.28 19.01 -13.09
CA LEU A 93 11.30 18.51 -12.16
C LEU A 93 11.57 17.03 -12.35
N ASP A 94 12.85 16.66 -12.45
CA ASP A 94 13.34 15.28 -12.36
C ASP A 94 13.41 14.81 -10.89
N GLY A 95 12.28 14.94 -10.18
CA GLY A 95 12.13 14.59 -8.77
C GLY A 95 12.17 15.78 -7.81
N LEU A 96 11.81 15.52 -6.55
CA LEU A 96 11.77 16.56 -5.52
C LEU A 96 13.04 16.61 -4.68
N GLU A 97 13.53 17.83 -4.50
CA GLU A 97 14.57 18.15 -3.53
C GLU A 97 14.06 17.91 -2.09
N PRO A 98 14.97 17.57 -1.14
CA PRO A 98 14.61 17.32 0.25
C PRO A 98 13.83 18.46 0.91
N GLU A 99 14.16 19.71 0.61
CA GLU A 99 13.49 20.90 1.16
C GLU A 99 12.05 21.01 0.67
N GLN A 100 11.77 20.65 -0.59
CA GLN A 100 10.40 20.65 -1.14
C GLN A 100 9.55 19.58 -0.46
N ARG A 101 10.11 18.38 -0.25
CA ARG A 101 9.42 17.29 0.47
C ARG A 101 9.11 17.68 1.91
N GLU A 102 10.08 18.28 2.61
CA GLU A 102 9.86 18.76 3.97
C GLU A 102 8.81 19.87 4.03
N ALA A 103 8.77 20.77 3.06
CA ALA A 103 7.73 21.79 2.98
C ALA A 103 6.33 21.16 2.81
N LEU A 104 6.15 20.20 1.91
CA LEU A 104 4.87 19.49 1.72
C LEU A 104 4.41 18.79 3.00
N ARG A 105 5.34 18.12 3.69
CA ARG A 105 5.07 17.47 4.98
C ARG A 105 4.69 18.49 6.06
N ALA A 106 5.43 19.59 6.18
CA ALA A 106 5.16 20.65 7.16
C ALA A 106 3.79 21.30 6.95
N HIS A 107 3.31 21.36 5.71
CA HIS A 107 1.97 21.82 5.35
C HIS A 107 0.88 20.75 5.51
N GLY A 108 1.23 19.53 5.90
CA GLY A 108 0.28 18.43 6.08
C GLY A 108 -0.29 17.88 4.77
N LEU A 109 0.41 18.09 3.65
CA LEU A 109 -0.01 17.60 2.33
C LEU A 109 0.50 16.18 2.05
N THR A 110 1.62 15.79 2.67
CA THR A 110 2.14 14.43 2.66
C THR A 110 2.36 13.93 4.09
N ALA A 111 2.34 12.60 4.26
CA ALA A 111 2.63 11.96 5.53
C ALA A 111 3.22 10.56 5.35
N SER A 112 4.07 10.17 6.32
CA SER A 112 4.58 8.80 6.40
C SER A 112 3.46 7.83 6.79
N ASP A 113 3.43 6.67 6.15
CA ASP A 113 2.44 5.60 6.41
C ASP A 113 0.97 6.09 6.34
N ALA A 114 0.67 6.99 5.40
CA ALA A 114 -0.66 7.58 5.21
C ALA A 114 -1.68 6.60 4.60
N SER A 115 -1.26 5.68 3.73
CA SER A 115 -2.15 4.75 3.03
C SER A 115 -2.93 3.85 3.98
N PHE A 116 -2.30 3.33 5.04
CA PHE A 116 -2.98 2.44 5.98
C PHE A 116 -4.15 3.10 6.73
N PRO A 117 -4.00 4.24 7.42
CA PRO A 117 -5.13 4.89 8.09
C PRO A 117 -6.22 5.33 7.10
N ILE A 118 -5.86 5.73 5.87
CA ILE A 118 -6.84 6.00 4.81
C ILE A 118 -7.64 4.74 4.48
N TRP A 119 -6.96 3.63 4.18
CA TRP A 119 -7.59 2.34 3.90
C TRP A 119 -8.47 1.87 5.07
N LEU A 120 -8.00 2.02 6.31
CA LEU A 120 -8.70 1.56 7.51
C LEU A 120 -10.01 2.32 7.75
N ARG A 121 -10.04 3.64 7.53
CA ARG A 121 -11.26 4.46 7.67
C ARG A 121 -12.39 4.04 6.73
N ARG A 122 -12.06 3.42 5.59
CA ARG A 122 -13.04 2.93 4.61
C ARG A 122 -13.68 1.59 5.02
N GLN A 123 -13.18 0.95 6.06
CA GLN A 123 -13.66 -0.36 6.48
C GLN A 123 -14.75 -0.22 7.55
N SER A 124 -15.90 -0.86 7.34
CA SER A 124 -16.97 -1.00 8.35
C SER A 124 -16.74 -2.20 9.30
N GLY A 125 -15.67 -2.95 9.10
CA GLY A 125 -15.29 -4.14 9.86
C GLY A 125 -13.96 -4.71 9.37
N ILE A 126 -13.63 -5.93 9.77
CA ILE A 126 -12.40 -6.58 9.29
C ILE A 126 -12.56 -6.98 7.82
N ASP A 127 -11.65 -6.51 6.96
CA ASP A 127 -11.65 -6.81 5.53
C ASP A 127 -10.96 -8.16 5.26
N TRP A 128 -11.75 -9.23 5.37
CA TRP A 128 -11.21 -10.58 5.31
C TRP A 128 -10.66 -10.96 3.91
N PRO A 129 -9.40 -11.42 3.81
CA PRO A 129 -8.73 -11.65 2.52
C PRO A 129 -9.42 -12.64 1.58
N TRP A 130 -10.10 -13.63 2.14
CA TRP A 130 -10.82 -14.63 1.36
C TRP A 130 -12.09 -14.10 0.66
N ARG A 131 -12.40 -12.81 0.79
CA ARG A 131 -13.42 -12.14 -0.05
C ARG A 131 -12.91 -11.80 -1.45
N TYR A 132 -11.58 -11.68 -1.61
CA TYR A 132 -10.96 -11.25 -2.86
C TYR A 132 -9.85 -12.19 -3.36
N ALA A 133 -9.45 -13.18 -2.57
CA ALA A 133 -8.47 -14.19 -2.97
C ALA A 133 -8.91 -15.60 -2.54
N GLN A 134 -8.88 -16.57 -3.45
CA GLN A 134 -9.33 -17.93 -3.15
C GLN A 134 -8.32 -18.67 -2.26
N ARG A 135 -7.03 -18.36 -2.43
CA ARG A 135 -5.92 -18.98 -1.71
C ARG A 135 -5.09 -17.92 -0.96
N PRO A 136 -4.47 -18.26 0.19
CA PRO A 136 -3.57 -17.34 0.89
C PRO A 136 -2.36 -16.92 0.03
N GLU A 137 -1.84 -17.83 -0.78
CA GLU A 137 -0.71 -17.57 -1.68
C GLU A 137 -1.05 -16.51 -2.74
N GLU A 138 -2.29 -16.53 -3.27
CA GLU A 138 -2.81 -15.55 -4.22
C GLU A 138 -2.90 -14.15 -3.60
N ALA A 139 -3.41 -14.06 -2.36
CA ALA A 139 -3.47 -12.79 -1.63
C ALA A 139 -2.07 -12.23 -1.36
N ALA A 140 -1.13 -13.08 -0.94
CA ALA A 140 0.25 -12.69 -0.67
C ALA A 140 1.03 -12.31 -1.93
N ARG A 141 0.58 -12.73 -3.12
CA ARG A 141 1.23 -12.43 -4.39
C ARG A 141 0.67 -11.18 -5.06
N TYR A 142 -0.64 -11.10 -5.18
CA TYR A 142 -1.31 -10.09 -6.02
C TYR A 142 -1.95 -8.97 -5.22
N GLN A 143 -2.03 -9.12 -3.89
CA GLN A 143 -2.68 -8.18 -2.98
C GLN A 143 -1.82 -7.97 -1.72
N THR A 144 -0.50 -7.99 -1.87
CA THR A 144 0.48 -7.99 -0.77
C THR A 144 0.27 -6.82 0.18
N ARG A 145 0.12 -5.61 -0.36
CA ARG A 145 -0.14 -4.39 0.43
C ARG A 145 -1.48 -4.45 1.17
N ARG A 146 -2.56 -4.85 0.50
CA ARG A 146 -3.87 -5.02 1.13
C ARG A 146 -3.84 -6.08 2.23
N LEU A 147 -3.15 -7.21 2.00
CA LEU A 147 -2.97 -8.27 2.99
C LEU A 147 -2.15 -7.77 4.19
N TRP A 148 -1.15 -6.92 3.95
CA TRP A 148 -0.41 -6.24 5.02
C TRP A 148 -1.28 -5.30 5.83
N PHE A 149 -2.14 -4.49 5.19
CA PHE A 149 -3.10 -3.63 5.88
C PHE A 149 -4.09 -4.44 6.71
N TRP A 150 -4.63 -5.54 6.17
CA TRP A 150 -5.46 -6.47 6.94
C TRP A 150 -4.72 -7.04 8.16
N SER A 151 -3.46 -7.46 8.01
CA SER A 151 -2.62 -7.94 9.12
C SER A 151 -2.54 -6.91 10.25
N ARG A 152 -2.31 -5.64 9.91
CA ARG A 152 -2.29 -4.52 10.88
C ARG A 152 -3.65 -4.27 11.52
N GLN A 153 -4.74 -4.35 10.75
CA GLN A 153 -6.10 -4.25 11.29
C GLN A 153 -6.40 -5.36 12.31
N VAL A 154 -5.96 -6.59 12.04
CA VAL A 154 -6.07 -7.72 12.97
C VAL A 154 -5.31 -7.44 14.27
N VAL A 155 -4.09 -6.90 14.20
CA VAL A 155 -3.32 -6.50 15.39
C VAL A 155 -4.08 -5.46 16.22
N LEU A 156 -4.62 -4.42 15.59
CA LEU A 156 -5.43 -3.41 16.28
C LEU A 156 -6.68 -4.01 16.93
N ALA A 157 -7.40 -4.88 16.22
CA ALA A 157 -8.60 -5.53 16.73
C ALA A 157 -8.30 -6.45 17.93
N ARG A 158 -7.17 -7.16 17.90
CA ARG A 158 -6.71 -8.00 19.03
C ARG A 158 -6.36 -7.14 20.24
N ALA A 159 -5.61 -6.05 20.03
CA ALA A 159 -5.25 -5.13 21.11
C ALA A 159 -6.50 -4.49 21.76
N ALA A 160 -7.53 -4.20 20.97
CA ALA A 160 -8.81 -3.69 21.44
C ALA A 160 -9.75 -4.78 22.01
N SER A 161 -9.34 -6.06 22.04
CA SER A 161 -10.16 -7.19 22.50
C SER A 161 -11.51 -7.35 21.77
N VAL A 162 -11.62 -6.86 20.53
CA VAL A 162 -12.82 -6.98 19.68
C VAL A 162 -12.64 -8.02 18.56
N PHE A 163 -11.56 -8.78 18.61
CA PHE A 163 -11.20 -9.72 17.56
C PHE A 163 -11.87 -11.08 17.72
N SER A 164 -12.78 -11.41 16.79
CA SER A 164 -13.38 -12.74 16.67
C SER A 164 -13.36 -13.18 15.21
N PRO A 165 -12.38 -14.02 14.80
CA PRO A 165 -12.29 -14.45 13.41
C PRO A 165 -13.44 -15.42 13.07
N PRO A 166 -14.08 -15.29 11.89
CA PRO A 166 -15.13 -16.19 11.47
C PRO A 166 -14.57 -17.58 11.16
N SER A 167 -15.42 -18.52 10.71
CA SER A 167 -14.93 -19.77 10.14
C SER A 167 -14.14 -19.52 8.85
N LEU A 168 -12.92 -20.05 8.75
CA LEU A 168 -12.10 -19.88 7.55
C LEU A 168 -12.54 -20.84 6.43
N PRO A 169 -12.53 -20.39 5.17
CA PRO A 169 -12.63 -21.29 4.01
C PRO A 169 -11.55 -22.37 4.04
N ARG A 170 -11.81 -23.51 3.40
CA ARG A 170 -10.90 -24.67 3.41
C ARG A 170 -9.46 -24.31 3.01
N ALA A 171 -9.29 -23.51 1.95
CA ALA A 171 -7.98 -23.09 1.46
C ALA A 171 -7.19 -22.24 2.47
N TRP A 172 -7.88 -21.53 3.35
CA TRP A 172 -7.31 -20.60 4.33
C TRP A 172 -7.08 -21.22 5.71
N ARG A 173 -7.52 -22.47 5.95
CA ARG A 173 -7.37 -23.14 7.25
C ARG A 173 -5.91 -23.24 7.74
N VAL A 174 -4.94 -23.24 6.82
CA VAL A 174 -3.52 -23.18 7.18
C VAL A 174 -3.17 -21.94 8.01
N CYS A 175 -3.89 -20.83 7.82
CA CYS A 175 -3.71 -19.59 8.58
C CYS A 175 -4.48 -19.55 9.91
N GLU A 176 -5.36 -20.53 10.20
CA GLU A 176 -6.22 -20.48 11.38
C GLU A 176 -5.43 -20.42 12.72
N PRO A 177 -4.38 -21.23 12.94
CA PRO A 177 -3.56 -21.13 14.13
C PRO A 177 -2.97 -19.73 14.33
N ALA A 178 -2.37 -19.17 13.28
CA ALA A 178 -1.78 -17.84 13.27
C ALA A 178 -2.82 -16.76 13.52
N LEU A 179 -3.98 -16.87 12.87
CA LEU A 179 -5.06 -15.91 13.02
C LEU A 179 -5.69 -15.93 14.42
N ARG A 180 -5.82 -17.10 15.05
CA ARG A 180 -6.44 -17.21 16.39
C ARG A 180 -5.47 -16.91 17.53
N ARG A 181 -4.21 -17.34 17.40
CA ARG A 181 -3.23 -17.31 18.51
C ARG A 181 -2.07 -16.34 18.31
N GLY A 182 -1.92 -15.76 17.12
CA GLY A 182 -0.74 -14.95 16.80
C GLY A 182 0.53 -15.79 16.56
N GLU A 183 0.40 -17.10 16.38
CA GLU A 183 1.50 -18.05 16.21
C GLU A 183 1.65 -18.47 14.75
N ALA A 184 2.73 -18.03 14.09
CA ALA A 184 3.03 -18.44 12.73
C ALA A 184 3.88 -19.71 12.71
N SER A 185 3.40 -20.75 12.02
CA SER A 185 4.19 -21.92 11.64
C SER A 185 4.55 -21.79 10.17
N VAL A 186 5.84 -21.76 9.85
CA VAL A 186 6.32 -21.39 8.52
C VAL A 186 7.02 -22.57 7.84
N ASP A 187 6.81 -22.69 6.53
CA ASP A 187 7.51 -23.61 5.64
C ASP A 187 8.29 -22.76 4.64
N LEU A 188 9.62 -22.69 4.80
CA LEU A 188 10.48 -21.77 4.05
C LEU A 188 10.52 -22.08 2.55
N ARG A 189 10.11 -23.29 2.14
CA ARG A 189 9.97 -23.70 0.73
C ARG A 189 8.66 -23.25 0.10
N ARG A 190 7.73 -22.74 0.92
CA ARG A 190 6.42 -22.25 0.54
C ARG A 190 6.30 -20.79 0.95
N GLY A 191 7.07 -19.93 0.28
CA GLY A 191 7.32 -18.55 0.69
C GLY A 191 6.05 -17.72 0.77
N LEU A 192 5.17 -17.77 -0.25
CA LEU A 192 3.95 -16.97 -0.28
C LEU A 192 2.96 -17.46 0.77
N ARG A 193 2.84 -18.79 0.94
CA ARG A 193 2.02 -19.37 2.02
C ARG A 193 2.54 -18.94 3.39
N SER A 194 3.85 -19.03 3.62
CA SER A 194 4.47 -18.66 4.88
C SER A 194 4.29 -17.19 5.20
N LEU A 195 4.45 -16.32 4.19
CA LEU A 195 4.15 -14.89 4.31
C LEU A 195 2.69 -14.65 4.71
N ALA A 196 1.73 -15.31 4.06
CA ALA A 196 0.31 -15.18 4.42
C ALA A 196 0.02 -15.66 5.85
N VAL A 197 0.64 -16.74 6.31
CA VAL A 197 0.52 -17.24 7.70
C VAL A 197 1.11 -16.23 8.69
N MET A 198 2.27 -15.65 8.38
CA MET A 198 2.89 -14.58 9.19
C MET A 198 1.98 -13.34 9.28
N LEU A 199 1.43 -12.90 8.15
CA LEU A 199 0.48 -11.78 8.10
C LEU A 199 -0.80 -12.10 8.89
N ALA A 200 -1.30 -13.32 8.85
CA ALA A 200 -2.41 -13.75 9.71
C ALA A 200 -2.04 -13.71 11.22
N ALA A 201 -0.79 -13.96 11.56
CA ALA A 201 -0.28 -13.78 12.92
C ALA A 201 -0.12 -12.30 13.30
N GLY A 202 -0.20 -11.36 12.35
CA GLY A 202 -0.03 -9.93 12.59
C GLY A 202 1.43 -9.48 12.59
N ARG A 203 2.37 -10.30 12.12
CA ARG A 203 3.81 -10.00 12.11
C ARG A 203 4.54 -10.75 11.02
N VAL A 204 5.48 -10.08 10.35
CA VAL A 204 6.41 -10.74 9.41
C VAL A 204 7.73 -10.99 10.12
N THR A 205 8.21 -12.24 10.10
CA THR A 205 9.53 -12.58 10.63
C THR A 205 10.53 -12.48 9.48
N PRO A 206 11.56 -11.62 9.55
CA PRO A 206 12.52 -11.47 8.47
C PRO A 206 13.35 -12.74 8.24
N PRO A 207 13.89 -12.94 7.03
CA PRO A 207 14.68 -14.12 6.70
C PRO A 207 15.87 -14.40 7.64
N TRP A 208 16.59 -13.36 8.07
CA TRP A 208 17.76 -13.52 8.96
C TRP A 208 17.41 -14.04 10.35
N GLN A 209 16.19 -13.79 10.84
CA GLN A 209 15.71 -14.38 12.10
C GLN A 209 15.30 -15.85 11.95
N LEU A 210 15.21 -16.35 10.72
CA LEU A 210 14.92 -17.74 10.38
C LEU A 210 16.18 -18.51 9.94
N GLY A 211 17.37 -17.88 10.03
CA GLY A 211 18.64 -18.47 9.62
C GLY A 211 18.89 -18.46 8.11
N LEU A 212 18.12 -17.68 7.34
CA LEU A 212 18.31 -17.52 5.89
C LEU A 212 19.30 -16.41 5.56
N THR A 213 20.01 -16.57 4.45
CA THR A 213 20.98 -15.62 3.90
C THR A 213 20.49 -15.05 2.57
N LEU A 214 21.27 -14.13 1.99
CA LEU A 214 20.99 -13.61 0.65
C LEU A 214 21.23 -14.67 -0.45
N ASP A 215 21.92 -15.78 -0.15
CA ASP A 215 22.13 -16.87 -1.11
C ASP A 215 20.88 -17.74 -1.29
N ASP A 216 19.88 -17.58 -0.41
CA ASP A 216 18.58 -18.26 -0.48
C ASP A 216 17.57 -17.55 -1.42
N PHE A 217 18.01 -16.51 -2.15
CA PHE A 217 17.23 -15.96 -3.27
C PHE A 217 17.19 -16.98 -4.42
N HIS A 218 15.98 -17.26 -4.91
CA HIS A 218 15.80 -18.12 -6.08
C HIS A 218 15.37 -17.35 -7.33
N ASP A 219 14.98 -16.08 -7.19
CA ASP A 219 14.45 -15.24 -8.27
C ASP A 219 13.35 -15.96 -9.07
N SER A 220 12.56 -16.78 -8.39
CA SER A 220 11.48 -17.56 -9.01
C SER A 220 10.16 -16.79 -8.96
N PHE A 221 9.47 -16.80 -10.10
CA PHE A 221 8.10 -16.30 -10.24
C PHE A 221 7.06 -17.43 -10.20
N ASP A 222 7.42 -18.64 -9.79
CA ASP A 222 6.48 -19.77 -9.69
C ASP A 222 5.37 -19.53 -8.63
N GLU A 223 4.32 -20.35 -8.64
CA GLU A 223 3.13 -20.15 -7.80
C GLU A 223 3.40 -20.14 -6.28
N ASP A 224 4.51 -20.72 -5.82
CA ASP A 224 4.99 -20.59 -4.44
C ASP A 224 6.54 -20.55 -4.46
N MET A 225 7.06 -19.32 -4.45
CA MET A 225 8.50 -19.00 -4.45
C MET A 225 9.15 -19.27 -3.08
N GLY A 226 10.48 -19.13 -2.99
CA GLY A 226 11.19 -19.20 -1.71
C GLY A 226 10.75 -18.10 -0.74
N PHE A 227 10.91 -18.30 0.56
CA PHE A 227 10.51 -17.28 1.55
C PHE A 227 11.28 -15.96 1.39
N VAL A 228 12.54 -16.01 0.95
CA VAL A 228 13.34 -14.80 0.70
C VAL A 228 12.76 -13.97 -0.46
N ASP A 229 12.33 -14.62 -1.54
CA ASP A 229 11.65 -13.95 -2.66
C ASP A 229 10.29 -13.35 -2.22
N ALA A 230 9.51 -14.10 -1.43
CA ALA A 230 8.24 -13.63 -0.89
C ALA A 230 8.44 -12.44 0.08
N PHE A 231 9.52 -12.45 0.86
CA PHE A 231 9.88 -11.34 1.73
C PHE A 231 10.27 -10.08 0.94
N ARG A 232 11.01 -10.23 -0.16
CA ARG A 232 11.29 -9.12 -1.08
C ARG A 232 10.00 -8.51 -1.63
N LEU A 233 9.09 -9.34 -2.14
CA LEU A 233 7.79 -8.89 -2.61
C LEU A 233 7.03 -8.11 -1.53
N TRP A 234 7.01 -8.62 -0.29
CA TRP A 234 6.41 -7.88 0.83
C TRP A 234 7.09 -6.54 1.10
N GLY A 235 8.43 -6.50 1.13
CA GLY A 235 9.20 -5.28 1.36
C GLY A 235 8.92 -4.18 0.31
N MET A 236 8.74 -4.56 -0.96
CA MET A 236 8.40 -3.64 -2.05
C MET A 236 7.00 -3.04 -1.89
N SER A 237 6.09 -3.77 -1.25
CA SER A 237 4.67 -3.45 -1.23
C SER A 237 4.17 -2.84 0.08
N ALA A 238 4.80 -3.18 1.19
CA ALA A 238 4.24 -2.96 2.53
C ALA A 238 4.35 -1.52 3.04
N PHE A 239 5.25 -0.73 2.48
CA PHE A 239 5.61 0.59 3.01
C PHE A 239 5.23 1.70 2.05
N ASP A 240 4.89 2.86 2.61
CA ASP A 240 4.62 4.08 1.86
C ASP A 240 5.91 4.81 1.53
N ASP A 241 6.90 4.67 2.41
CA ASP A 241 8.06 5.53 2.49
C ASP A 241 9.19 4.88 3.30
N ARG A 242 10.41 5.39 3.08
CA ARG A 242 11.62 4.93 3.76
C ARG A 242 11.55 5.07 5.27
N ALA A 243 10.98 6.13 5.81
CA ALA A 243 10.92 6.33 7.27
C ALA A 243 10.07 5.26 7.96
N HIS A 244 8.97 4.83 7.36
CA HIS A 244 8.17 3.70 7.85
C HIS A 244 8.94 2.38 7.78
N ALA A 245 9.60 2.09 6.66
CA ALA A 245 10.44 0.91 6.53
C ALA A 245 11.58 0.87 7.55
N GLU A 246 12.25 2.00 7.81
CA GLU A 246 13.32 2.11 8.80
C GLU A 246 12.84 1.81 10.23
N ARG A 247 11.65 2.29 10.61
CA ARG A 247 11.08 1.95 11.92
C ARG A 247 10.88 0.44 12.06
N TRP A 248 10.41 -0.22 11.00
CA TRP A 248 10.26 -1.67 11.00
C TRP A 248 11.61 -2.38 11.06
N LEU A 249 12.57 -1.99 10.22
CA LEU A 249 13.92 -2.57 10.21
C LEU A 249 14.65 -2.41 11.54
N ALA A 250 14.56 -1.25 12.17
CA ALA A 250 15.18 -0.99 13.47
C ALA A 250 14.69 -2.00 14.52
N SER A 251 13.39 -2.35 14.49
CA SER A 251 12.83 -3.37 15.37
C SER A 251 13.27 -4.80 15.03
N ALA A 252 13.61 -5.06 13.78
CA ALA A 252 13.99 -6.37 13.25
C ALA A 252 15.50 -6.67 13.37
N ALA A 253 16.32 -5.64 13.63
CA ALA A 253 17.77 -5.70 13.80
C ALA A 253 18.49 -6.49 12.68
N PRO A 254 18.43 -6.01 11.41
CA PRO A 254 19.04 -6.71 10.28
C PRO A 254 20.57 -6.79 10.41
N PRO A 255 21.19 -7.94 10.05
CA PRO A 255 22.62 -8.01 9.79
C PRO A 255 23.03 -7.01 8.71
N ARG A 256 24.30 -6.58 8.72
CA ARG A 256 24.83 -5.58 7.76
C ARG A 256 24.55 -5.92 6.30
N ALA A 257 24.66 -7.19 5.91
CA ALA A 257 24.39 -7.62 4.54
C ALA A 257 22.92 -7.42 4.14
N TRP A 258 21.98 -7.78 5.01
CA TRP A 258 20.55 -7.58 4.80
C TRP A 258 20.17 -6.11 4.78
N ARG A 259 20.82 -5.28 5.62
CA ARG A 259 20.64 -3.82 5.59
C ARG A 259 21.07 -3.24 4.25
N ALA A 260 22.27 -3.59 3.78
CA ALA A 260 22.76 -3.12 2.49
C ALA A 260 21.88 -3.57 1.31
N TRP A 261 21.39 -4.82 1.35
CA TRP A 261 20.43 -5.32 0.38
C TRP A 261 19.12 -4.52 0.39
N TRP A 262 18.56 -4.26 1.57
CA TRP A 262 17.33 -3.49 1.72
C TRP A 262 17.46 -2.08 1.13
N ASP A 263 18.57 -1.39 1.44
CA ASP A 263 18.84 -0.04 0.96
C ASP A 263 19.00 0.01 -0.57
N ALA A 264 19.48 -1.08 -1.19
CA ALA A 264 19.68 -1.17 -2.64
C ALA A 264 18.43 -1.61 -3.41
N GLU A 265 17.63 -2.53 -2.87
CA GLU A 265 16.57 -3.22 -3.61
C GLU A 265 15.17 -2.66 -3.39
N LEU A 266 14.97 -1.87 -2.34
CA LEU A 266 13.66 -1.29 -2.02
C LEU A 266 13.72 0.23 -2.19
N PRO A 267 13.45 0.74 -3.40
CA PRO A 267 13.43 2.17 -3.68
C PRO A 267 12.17 2.78 -3.05
N LEU A 268 12.31 3.22 -1.79
CA LEU A 268 11.25 3.87 -1.00
C LEU A 268 11.41 5.40 -0.97
N ASP A 269 11.84 5.96 -2.10
CA ASP A 269 12.10 7.39 -2.29
C ASP A 269 10.97 8.06 -3.09
#